data_AF-A0A173MNG5-F1
#
_entry.id   AF-A0A173MNG5-F1
#
_cell.length_a   1.000
_cell.length_b   1.000
_cell.length_c   1.000
_cell.angle_alpha   90.00
_cell.angle_beta   90.00
_cell.angle_gamma   90.00
#
_symmetry.space_group_name_H-M   'P 1'
#
loop_
_entity.id
_entity.type
_entity.pdbx_description
1 polymer ?
#
loop_
_entity_poly.entity_id
_entity_poly.type
_entity_poly.pdbx_seq_one_letter_code
_entity_poly.pdbx_strand_id
1 'polypeptide(L)'
;MEVIYTGLCQTPEMVVNAALQEDVDVIGISILSGAHMTLFPKVMQLMKEKGMEDVLLTGGGIIPEEDMAHLNNMGIGKLFAPGTSTTDIAAYIRN
;
A
#
# COMPACT_ATOMS: atom_id res chain seq x y z
N MET A 1 15.54 7.20 2.19
CA MET A 1 14.12 6.98 1.84
C MET A 1 13.55 8.33 1.51
N GLU A 2 13.26 8.52 0.24
CA GLU A 2 12.49 9.66 -0.24
C GLU A 2 11.01 9.30 -0.14
N VAL A 3 10.14 10.31 0.04
CA VAL A 3 8.70 10.10 0.20
C VAL A 3 7.95 11.06 -0.69
N ILE A 4 7.11 10.52 -1.55
CA ILE A 4 6.23 11.27 -2.44
C ILE A 4 4.81 11.19 -1.88
N TYR A 5 4.26 12.34 -1.49
CA TYR A 5 2.88 12.43 -1.01
C TYR A 5 1.94 12.76 -2.17
N THR A 6 1.05 11.83 -2.52
CA THR A 6 0.14 11.94 -3.66
C THR A 6 -1.09 12.82 -3.40
N GLY A 7 -1.29 13.30 -2.16
CA GLY A 7 -2.44 14.12 -1.78
C GLY A 7 -3.65 13.31 -1.32
N LEU A 8 -4.79 14.00 -1.19
CA LEU A 8 -6.05 13.41 -0.74
C LEU A 8 -6.90 12.97 -1.94
N CYS A 9 -7.83 12.04 -1.69
CA CYS A 9 -8.85 11.59 -2.64
C CYS A 9 -8.31 11.09 -4.00
N GLN A 10 -7.14 10.45 -3.98
CA GLN A 10 -6.55 9.84 -5.16
C GLN A 10 -7.28 8.54 -5.52
N THR A 11 -7.52 8.32 -6.81
CA THR A 11 -8.04 7.03 -7.28
C THR A 11 -6.91 6.00 -7.34
N PRO A 12 -7.23 4.68 -7.29
CA PRO A 12 -6.23 3.63 -7.49
C PRO A 12 -5.37 3.83 -8.76
N GLU A 13 -5.99 4.26 -9.85
CA GLU A 13 -5.31 4.52 -11.12
C GLU A 13 -4.30 5.67 -11.00
N MET A 14 -4.68 6.75 -10.30
CA MET A 14 -3.78 7.90 -10.07
C MET A 14 -2.57 7.48 -9.22
N VAL A 15 -2.79 6.71 -8.15
CA VAL A 15 -1.71 6.22 -7.28
C VAL A 15 -0.74 5.34 -8.06
N VAL A 16 -1.23 4.37 -8.83
CA VAL A 16 -0.36 3.47 -9.62
C VAL A 16 0.33 4.22 -10.75
N ASN A 17 -0.32 5.20 -11.39
CA ASN A 17 0.33 6.04 -12.40
C ASN A 17 1.47 6.88 -11.81
N ALA A 18 1.25 7.50 -10.65
CA ALA A 18 2.30 8.26 -9.97
C ALA A 18 3.47 7.35 -9.59
N ALA A 19 3.20 6.19 -9.00
CA ALA A 19 4.22 5.22 -8.63
C ALA A 19 5.06 4.74 -9.84
N LEU A 20 4.41 4.55 -11.00
CA LEU A 20 5.10 4.19 -12.24
C LEU A 20 5.96 5.33 -12.81
N GLN A 21 5.47 6.58 -12.74
CA GLN A 21 6.20 7.74 -13.27
C GLN A 21 7.42 8.09 -12.42
N GLU A 22 7.29 7.93 -11.11
CA GLU A 22 8.31 8.26 -10.12
C GLU A 22 9.26 7.09 -9.83
N ASP A 23 9.05 5.93 -10.47
CA ASP A 23 9.89 4.72 -10.34
C ASP A 23 10.12 4.30 -8.88
N VAL A 24 9.03 4.18 -8.12
CA VAL A 24 9.10 3.93 -6.67
C VAL A 24 9.27 2.44 -6.34
N ASP A 25 10.06 2.14 -5.31
CA ASP A 25 10.20 0.78 -4.78
C ASP A 25 8.96 0.31 -3.98
N VAL A 26 8.22 1.25 -3.39
CA VAL A 26 7.15 0.97 -2.42
C VAL A 26 5.96 1.91 -2.59
N ILE A 27 4.74 1.36 -2.55
CA ILE A 27 3.48 2.10 -2.44
C ILE A 27 2.89 1.85 -1.06
N GLY A 28 2.75 2.91 -0.27
CA GLY A 28 2.10 2.88 1.05
C GLY A 28 0.69 3.47 1.00
N ILE A 29 -0.33 2.69 1.35
CA ILE A 29 -1.74 3.15 1.40
C ILE A 29 -2.21 3.30 2.86
N SER A 30 -2.85 4.42 3.18
CA SER A 30 -3.49 4.65 4.47
C SER A 30 -5.02 4.73 4.33
N ILE A 31 -5.77 3.81 4.94
CA ILE A 31 -7.24 3.74 4.84
C ILE A 31 -7.89 3.70 6.22
N LEU A 32 -8.80 4.66 6.46
CA LEU A 32 -9.59 4.75 7.70
C LEU A 32 -11.09 4.56 7.45
N SER A 33 -11.50 4.31 6.21
CA SER A 33 -12.92 4.24 5.78
C SER A 33 -13.51 2.83 5.74
N GLY A 34 -12.71 1.79 6.05
CA GLY A 34 -13.11 0.39 5.90
C GLY A 34 -13.11 -0.12 4.45
N ALA A 35 -12.67 0.69 3.48
CA ALA A 35 -12.61 0.31 2.06
C ALA A 35 -11.35 -0.49 1.69
N HIS A 36 -10.58 -1.00 2.66
CA HIS A 36 -9.31 -1.68 2.44
C HIS A 36 -9.45 -2.95 1.60
N MET A 37 -10.51 -3.74 1.81
CA MET A 37 -10.80 -4.94 1.02
C MET A 37 -11.18 -4.66 -0.44
N THR A 38 -11.41 -3.40 -0.81
CA THR A 38 -11.69 -3.01 -2.20
C THR A 38 -10.50 -2.28 -2.80
N LEU A 39 -9.92 -1.33 -2.09
CA LEU A 39 -8.88 -0.46 -2.61
C LEU A 39 -7.53 -1.17 -2.76
N PHE A 40 -7.10 -1.97 -1.78
CA PHE A 40 -5.83 -2.68 -1.88
C PHE A 40 -5.83 -3.70 -3.04
N PRO A 41 -6.86 -4.58 -3.18
CA PRO A 41 -6.92 -5.48 -4.33
C PRO A 41 -6.96 -4.75 -5.67
N LYS A 42 -7.68 -3.62 -5.74
CA LYS A 42 -7.75 -2.82 -6.97
C LYS A 42 -6.40 -2.22 -7.35
N VAL A 43 -5.65 -1.68 -6.38
CA VAL A 43 -4.29 -1.18 -6.62
C VAL A 43 -3.36 -2.31 -7.03
N MET A 44 -3.38 -3.44 -6.33
CA MET A 44 -2.56 -4.63 -6.67
C MET A 44 -2.83 -5.12 -8.09
N GLN A 45 -4.11 -5.16 -8.50
CA GLN A 45 -4.48 -5.53 -9.87
C GLN A 45 -3.87 -4.56 -10.90
N LEU A 46 -4.03 -3.25 -10.68
CA LEU A 46 -3.51 -2.22 -11.58
C LEU A 46 -1.97 -2.21 -11.65
N MET A 47 -1.29 -2.51 -10.54
CA MET A 47 0.17 -2.68 -10.51
C MET A 47 0.60 -3.84 -11.41
N LYS A 48 -0.06 -5.01 -11.30
CA LYS A 48 0.20 -6.18 -12.15
C LYS A 48 -0.05 -5.87 -13.63
N GLU A 49 -1.13 -5.18 -13.95
CA GLU A 49 -1.46 -4.77 -15.32
C GLU A 49 -0.38 -3.86 -15.94
N LYS A 50 0.38 -3.12 -15.11
CA LYS A 50 1.48 -2.25 -15.55
C LYS A 50 2.87 -2.86 -15.36
N GLY A 51 2.96 -4.13 -14.98
CA GLY A 51 4.23 -4.84 -14.80
C GLY A 51 5.03 -4.42 -13.57
N MET A 52 4.40 -3.82 -12.56
CA MET A 52 5.03 -3.36 -11.31
C MET A 52 5.04 -4.47 -10.25
N GLU A 53 5.45 -5.68 -10.63
CA GLU A 53 5.44 -6.85 -9.73
C GLU A 53 6.57 -6.84 -8.69
N ASP A 54 7.57 -6.02 -8.92
CA ASP A 54 8.72 -5.75 -8.06
C ASP A 54 8.45 -4.65 -7.01
N VAL A 55 7.39 -3.86 -7.19
CA VAL A 55 7.01 -2.78 -6.27
C VAL A 55 6.22 -3.31 -5.08
N LEU A 56 6.67 -3.02 -3.87
CA LEU A 56 6.01 -3.43 -2.64
C LEU A 56 4.73 -2.62 -2.41
N LEU A 57 3.56 -3.26 -2.40
CA LEU A 57 2.32 -2.65 -1.91
C LEU A 57 2.17 -2.92 -0.41
N THR A 58 2.23 -1.89 0.42
CA THR A 58 2.06 -1.95 1.88
C THR A 58 1.11 -0.86 2.36
N GLY A 59 0.82 -0.78 3.66
CA GLY A 59 -0.06 0.24 4.17
C GLY A 59 -0.54 0.04 5.59
N GLY A 60 -1.55 0.81 5.97
CA GLY A 60 -2.12 0.74 7.31
C GLY A 60 -3.42 1.51 7.45
N GLY A 61 -3.89 1.59 8.70
CA GLY A 61 -5.14 2.25 9.06
C GLY A 61 -5.96 1.39 10.00
N ILE A 62 -7.29 1.52 9.95
CA ILE A 62 -8.20 0.72 10.78
C ILE A 62 -8.62 -0.50 9.97
N ILE A 63 -7.87 -1.58 10.11
CA ILE A 63 -8.05 -2.83 9.37
C ILE A 63 -8.16 -3.99 10.39
N PRO A 64 -9.25 -4.78 10.37
CA PRO A 64 -9.37 -5.99 11.20
C PRO A 64 -8.25 -7.00 10.92
N GLU A 65 -7.84 -7.76 11.94
CA GLU A 65 -6.76 -8.75 11.79
C GLU A 65 -7.07 -9.82 10.72
N GLU A 66 -8.32 -10.25 10.62
CA GLU A 66 -8.77 -11.20 9.60
C GLU A 66 -8.60 -10.65 8.17
N ASP A 67 -8.95 -9.38 7.97
CA ASP A 67 -8.81 -8.71 6.68
C ASP A 67 -7.34 -8.48 6.36
N MET A 68 -6.50 -8.14 7.35
CA MET A 68 -5.06 -8.04 7.15
C MET A 68 -4.47 -9.38 6.70
N ALA A 69 -4.86 -10.49 7.32
CA ALA A 69 -4.41 -11.82 6.92
C ALA A 69 -4.85 -12.17 5.48
N HIS A 70 -6.09 -11.83 5.12
CA HIS A 70 -6.59 -12.04 3.76
C HIS A 70 -5.81 -11.21 2.73
N LEU A 71 -5.60 -9.92 2.99
CA LEU A 71 -4.83 -9.04 2.12
C LEU A 71 -3.38 -9.52 1.96
N ASN A 72 -2.73 -9.94 3.05
CA ASN A 72 -1.39 -10.52 2.99
C ASN A 72 -1.32 -11.77 2.10
N ASN A 73 -2.32 -12.66 2.19
CA ASN A 73 -2.41 -13.85 1.35
C ASN A 73 -2.61 -13.52 -0.15
N MET A 74 -3.12 -12.33 -0.47
CA MET A 74 -3.25 -11.85 -1.86
C MET A 74 -1.94 -11.29 -2.43
N GLY A 75 -0.86 -11.25 -1.63
CA GLY A 75 0.44 -10.70 -2.00
C GLY A 75 0.65 -9.24 -1.59
N ILE A 76 -0.26 -8.66 -0.80
CA ILE A 76 -0.04 -7.35 -0.20
C ILE A 76 1.00 -7.52 0.91
N GLY A 77 1.94 -6.58 1.00
CA GLY A 77 2.95 -6.54 2.05
C GLY A 77 2.35 -6.32 3.44
N LYS A 78 3.21 -6.33 4.46
CA LYS A 78 2.78 -6.18 5.85
C LYS A 78 1.91 -4.94 6.03
N LEU A 79 0.74 -5.13 6.63
CA LEU A 79 -0.15 -4.04 7.01
C LEU A 79 0.09 -3.62 8.47
N PHE A 80 -0.06 -2.33 8.73
CA PHE A 80 0.25 -1.72 10.02
C PHE A 80 -1.02 -1.21 10.72
N ALA A 81 -1.28 -1.77 11.90
CA ALA A 81 -2.39 -1.38 12.76
C ALA A 81 -2.15 -0.01 13.42
N PRO A 82 -3.20 0.66 13.95
CA PRO A 82 -3.06 1.92 14.65
C PRO A 82 -2.07 1.80 15.83
N GLY A 83 -1.22 2.82 15.99
CA GLY A 83 -0.20 2.85 17.04
C GLY A 83 1.14 2.21 16.66
N THR A 84 1.27 1.63 15.46
CA THR A 84 2.57 1.18 14.95
C THR A 84 3.55 2.36 14.85
N SER A 85 4.77 2.19 15.36
CA SER A 85 5.81 3.20 15.28
C SER A 85 6.28 3.42 13.84
N THR A 86 6.50 4.68 13.46
CA THR A 86 7.06 5.03 12.14
C THR A 86 8.46 4.42 11.93
N THR A 87 9.22 4.20 13.02
CA THR A 87 10.52 3.54 12.98
C THR A 87 10.39 2.07 12.54
N ASP A 88 9.37 1.36 13.01
CA ASP A 88 9.15 -0.05 12.66
C ASP A 88 8.72 -0.19 11.19
N ILE A 89 7.90 0.74 10.72
CA ILE A 89 7.47 0.81 9.32
C ILE A 89 8.69 1.07 8.41
N ALA A 90 9.52 2.06 8.77
CA ALA A 90 10.72 2.39 8.01
C ALA A 90 11.75 1.25 8.02
N ALA A 91 11.87 0.50 9.12
CA ALA A 91 12.73 -0.66 9.20
C ALA A 91 12.22 -1.81 8.31
N TYR A 92 10.90 -2.02 8.23
CA TYR A 92 10.30 -3.00 7.33
C TYR A 92 10.58 -2.68 5.86
N ILE A 93 10.49 -1.41 5.45
CA ILE A 93 10.70 -0.99 4.05
C ILE A 93 12.18 -1.12 3.60
N ARG A 94 13.14 -1.02 4.53
CA ARG A 94 14.57 -1.07 4.20
C ARG A 94 15.15 -2.48 4.04
N ASN A 95 14.43 -3.51 4.51
CA ASN A 95 14.90 -4.89 4.54
C ASN A 95 14.29 -5.69 3.39
#